data_AF-A0A2N5EE09-F1
#
_entry.id   AF-A0A2N5EE09-F1
#
_cell.length_a   1.000
_cell.length_b   1.000
_cell.length_c   1.000
_cell.angle_alpha   90.00
_cell.angle_beta   90.00
_cell.angle_gamma   90.00
#
_symmetry.space_group_name_H-M   'P 1'
#
loop_
_entity.id
_entity.type
_entity.pdbx_description
1 polymer ?
#
loop_
_entity_poly.entity_id
_entity_poly.type
_entity_poly.pdbx_seq_one_letter_code
_entity_poly.pdbx_strand_id
1 'polypeptide(L)' 'MSVYFYSGLIYKSGIVVRGFSGIIEGGSAGEAYRTAQQLQVDVLRDSGIYSDDYLILVNQFNKVE' A
#
# COMPACT_ATOMS: atom_id res chain seq x y z
N MET A 1 20.41 -2.83 -3.58
CA MET A 1 18.96 -2.88 -3.84
C MET A 1 18.37 -3.97 -2.95
N SER A 2 17.18 -3.76 -2.39
CA SER A 2 16.48 -4.79 -1.62
C SER A 2 15.04 -4.90 -2.06
N VAL A 3 14.48 -6.09 -1.92
CA VAL A 3 13.12 -6.40 -2.33
C VAL A 3 12.26 -6.52 -1.08
N TYR A 4 11.07 -5.92 -1.10
CA TYR A 4 10.13 -5.94 0.01
C TYR A 4 8.79 -6.48 -0.44
N PHE A 5 8.23 -7.39 0.35
CA PHE A 5 6.85 -7.81 0.26
C PHE A 5 6.01 -6.92 1.17
N TYR A 6 4.87 -6.46 0.67
CA TYR A 6 3.94 -5.68 1.44
C TYR A 6 2.50 -6.16 1.22
N SER A 7 1.69 -6.10 2.26
CA SER A 7 0.26 -6.40 2.18
C SER A 7 -0.54 -5.58 3.19
N GLY A 8 -1.83 -5.40 2.91
CA GLY A 8 -2.68 -4.56 3.72
C GLY A 8 -4.14 -4.54 3.29
N LEU A 9 -4.89 -3.66 3.95
CA LEU A 9 -6.32 -3.46 3.74
C LEU A 9 -6.61 -1.98 3.54
N ILE A 10 -7.57 -1.70 2.68
CA ILE A 10 -8.12 -0.37 2.42
C ILE A 10 -9.51 -0.32 3.02
N TYR A 11 -9.75 0.69 3.84
CA TYR A 11 -11.02 0.93 4.50
C TYR A 11 -11.67 2.20 3.95
N LYS A 12 -12.99 2.18 3.79
CA LYS A 12 -13.81 3.38 3.54
C LYS A 12 -14.90 3.45 4.60
N SER A 13 -14.99 4.58 5.29
CA SER A 13 -15.99 4.78 6.36
C SER A 13 -16.02 3.62 7.38
N GLY A 14 -14.85 3.05 7.71
CA GLY A 14 -14.72 1.93 8.66
C GLY A 14 -14.96 0.52 8.10
N ILE A 15 -15.32 0.38 6.81
CA ILE A 15 -15.56 -0.91 6.15
C ILE A 15 -14.36 -1.27 5.26
N VAL A 16 -13.90 -2.52 5.31
CA VAL A 16 -12.88 -3.02 4.38
C VAL A 16 -13.48 -3.07 2.97
N VAL A 17 -12.91 -2.29 2.04
CA VAL A 17 -13.36 -2.27 0.65
C VAL A 17 -12.45 -3.07 -0.28
N ARG A 18 -11.19 -3.27 0.11
CA ARG A 18 -10.19 -3.95 -0.73
C ARG A 18 -9.01 -4.44 0.10
N GLY A 19 -8.51 -5.62 -0.20
CA GLY A 19 -7.18 -6.08 0.22
C GLY A 19 -6.15 -5.83 -0.87
N PHE A 20 -4.89 -5.65 -0.49
CA PHE A 20 -3.78 -5.53 -1.42
C PHE A 20 -2.55 -6.30 -0.95
N SER A 21 -1.73 -6.71 -1.91
CA SER A 21 -0.41 -7.27 -1.70
C SER A 21 0.45 -6.98 -2.91
N GLY A 22 1.74 -6.78 -2.70
CA GLY A 22 2.69 -6.55 -3.78
C GLY A 22 4.13 -6.78 -3.37
N ILE A 23 5.01 -6.66 -4.36
CA ILE A 23 6.45 -6.68 -4.19
C ILE A 23 6.98 -5.35 -4.71
N ILE A 24 7.93 -4.76 -3.99
CA ILE A 24 8.55 -3.50 -4.37
C ILE A 24 10.06 -3.52 -4.13
N GLU A 25 10.80 -2.97 -5.08
CA GLU A 25 12.24 -2.74 -4.93
C GLU A 25 12.48 -1.34 -4.34
N GLY A 26 13.46 -1.23 -3.45
CA GLY A 26 13.87 0.07 -2.92
C GLY A 26 15.28 0.06 -2.34
N GLY A 27 15.85 1.27 -2.22
CA GLY A 27 17.15 1.47 -1.59
C GLY A 27 17.09 1.21 -0.08
N SER A 28 16.07 1.76 0.58
CA SER A 28 15.82 1.57 2.01
C SER A 28 14.39 1.09 2.29
N ALA A 29 14.18 0.47 3.46
CA ALA A 29 12.85 0.02 3.89
C ALA A 29 11.84 1.18 3.98
N GLY A 30 12.26 2.34 4.50
CA GLY A 30 11.37 3.50 4.64
C GLY A 30 11.01 4.17 3.30
N GLU A 31 11.91 4.09 2.31
CA GLU A 31 11.60 4.50 0.94
C GLU A 31 10.60 3.53 0.30
N ALA A 32 10.91 2.23 0.30
CA ALA A 32 10.03 1.19 -0.24
C ALA A 32 8.64 1.20 0.40
N TYR A 33 8.55 1.42 1.71
CA TYR A 33 7.28 1.55 2.43
C TYR A 33 6.46 2.75 1.96
N ARG A 34 7.09 3.93 1.81
CA ARG A 34 6.40 5.14 1.31
C ARG A 34 5.92 4.95 -0.13
N THR A 35 6.73 4.36 -0.99
CA THR A 35 6.35 4.07 -2.38
C THR A 35 5.20 3.08 -2.44
N ALA A 36 5.21 2.02 -1.61
CA ALA A 36 4.10 1.07 -1.51
C ALA A 36 2.79 1.74 -1.10
N GLN A 37 2.83 2.67 -0.13
CA GLN A 37 1.64 3.46 0.27
C GLN A 37 1.14 4.36 -0.87
N GLN A 38 2.05 5.08 -1.55
CA GLN A 38 1.69 5.97 -2.65
C GLN A 38 1.04 5.20 -3.81
N LEU A 39 1.57 4.01 -4.15
CA LEU A 39 0.97 3.14 -5.17
C LEU A 39 -0.49 2.79 -4.84
N GLN A 40 -0.82 2.56 -3.56
CA GLN A 40 -2.21 2.26 -3.19
C GLN A 40 -3.11 3.51 -3.29
N VAL A 41 -2.59 4.69 -2.97
CA VAL A 41 -3.30 5.96 -3.19
C VAL A 41 -3.58 6.17 -4.67
N ASP A 42 -2.59 5.93 -5.53
CA ASP A 42 -2.71 6.11 -6.97
C ASP A 42 -3.71 5.12 -7.59
N VAL A 43 -3.68 3.84 -7.18
CA VAL A 43 -4.67 2.83 -7.59
C VAL A 43 -6.10 3.25 -7.21
N LEU A 44 -6.28 3.83 -6.02
CA LEU A 44 -7.60 4.35 -5.62
C LEU A 44 -8.01 5.56 -6.45
N ARG A 45 -7.09 6.48 -6.74
CA ARG A 45 -7.32 7.64 -7.63
C ARG A 45 -7.74 7.21 -9.02
N ASP A 46 -6.98 6.31 -9.64
CA ASP A 46 -7.24 5.82 -10.99
C ASP A 46 -8.54 5.01 -11.09
N SER A 47 -8.97 4.37 -10.00
CA SER A 47 -10.24 3.65 -9.98
C SER A 47 -11.48 4.56 -10.02
N GLY A 48 -11.31 5.88 -9.89
CA GLY A 48 -12.41 6.85 -9.81
C GLY A 48 -13.21 6.77 -8.49
N ILE A 49 -12.76 5.95 -7.54
CA ILE A 49 -13.43 5.75 -6.25
C ILE A 49 -12.74 6.55 -5.14
N TYR A 50 -11.64 7.28 -5.43
CA TYR A 50 -10.85 8.02 -4.44
C TYR A 50 -11.67 9.11 -3.74
N SER A 51 -11.48 9.17 -2.43
CA SER A 51 -12.19 10.01 -1.50
C SER A 51 -11.24 10.27 -0.31
N ASP A 52 -11.31 11.43 0.31
CA ASP A 52 -10.44 11.76 1.44
C ASP A 52 -10.70 10.89 2.68
N ASP A 53 -11.75 10.06 2.67
CA ASP A 53 -12.15 9.19 3.77
C ASP A 53 -11.58 7.75 3.71
N TYR A 54 -10.63 7.47 2.81
CA TYR A 54 -9.92 6.19 2.82
C TYR A 54 -8.84 6.13 3.90
N LEU A 55 -8.80 5.00 4.59
CA LEU A 55 -7.69 4.61 5.45
C LEU A 55 -6.98 3.40 4.82
N ILE A 56 -5.70 3.57 4.48
CA ILE A 56 -4.84 2.50 3.95
C ILE A 56 -3.97 1.98 5.09
N LEU A 57 -4.18 0.72 5.49
CA LEU A 57 -3.40 0.06 6.52
C LEU A 57 -2.48 -1.00 5.89
N VAL A 58 -1.18 -0.76 5.95
CA VAL A 58 -0.17 -1.77 5.61
C VAL A 58 0.05 -2.66 6.83
N ASN A 59 -0.40 -3.91 6.76
CA ASN A 59 -0.39 -4.85 7.88
C ASN A 59 0.91 -5.66 7.94
N GLN A 60 1.54 -5.90 6.78
CA GLN A 60 2.81 -6.61 6.69
C GLN A 60 3.73 -5.87 5.74
N PHE A 61 4.97 -5.69 6.18
CA PHE A 61 6.04 -5.13 5.36
C PHE A 61 7.35 -5.81 5.75
N ASN A 62 7.83 -6.71 4.89
CA ASN A 62 8.99 -7.54 5.19
C ASN A 62 9.98 -7.47 4.03
N LYS A 63 11.26 -7.39 4.35
CA LYS A 63 12.32 -7.60 3.36
C LYS A 63 12.32 -9.08 2.96
N VAL A 64 12.30 -9.35 1.66
CA VAL A 64 12.34 -10.72 1.11
C VAL A 64 13.72 -11.09 0.61
N GLU A 65 14.50 -10.12 0.11
CA GLU A 65 15.90 -10.26 -0.33
C GLU A 65 16.73 -8.99 -0.06
#